data_AF-A0A0W1S0R7-F1
#
_entry.id   AF-A0A0W1S0R7-F1
#
_cell.length_a   1.000
_cell.length_b   1.000
_cell.length_c   1.000
_cell.angle_alpha   90.00
_cell.angle_beta   90.00
_cell.angle_gamma   90.00
#
_symmetry.space_group_name_H-M   'P 1'
#
loop_
_entity.id
_entity.type
_entity.pdbx_description
1 polymer ?
#
loop_
_entity_poly.entity_id
_entity_poly.type
_entity_poly.pdbx_seq_one_letter_code
_entity_poly.pdbx_strand_id
1 'polypeptide(L)'
;MTDDPFALSIPQGWTVVIDEDTDDASAQTIYESPTCDYRVVVTEFARGLTLYWWVDIFARADGEWHRREVGLGDSYRDPEVVADAAQDAIDGLAEQSSGVLETYLDD
;
A
#
# COMPACT_ATOMS: atom_id res chain seq x y z
N MET A 1 16.95 -8.80 3.87
CA MET A 1 16.89 -7.78 2.82
C MET A 1 15.50 -7.90 2.27
N THR A 2 14.63 -7.01 2.72
CA THR A 2 13.27 -6.93 2.18
C THR A 2 13.44 -6.31 0.80
N ASP A 3 13.16 -7.10 -0.24
CA ASP A 3 13.24 -6.65 -1.63
C ASP A 3 12.04 -5.72 -1.85
N ASP A 4 12.19 -4.45 -1.48
CA ASP A 4 11.14 -3.47 -1.66
C ASP A 4 11.40 -2.67 -2.94
N PRO A 5 10.57 -2.81 -4.00
CA PRO A 5 10.84 -2.21 -5.29
C PRO A 5 10.75 -0.68 -5.28
N PHE A 6 10.03 -0.11 -4.31
CA PHE A 6 9.82 1.33 -4.17
C PHE A 6 10.72 1.99 -3.10
N ALA A 7 11.59 1.20 -2.46
CA ALA A 7 12.46 1.59 -1.35
C ALA A 7 11.76 2.42 -0.24
N LEU A 8 10.51 2.08 0.08
CA LEU A 8 9.70 2.77 1.07
C LEU A 8 10.23 2.56 2.48
N SER A 9 10.13 3.60 3.29
CA SER A 9 10.37 3.55 4.73
C SER A 9 9.13 2.97 5.41
N ILE A 10 9.04 1.63 5.42
CA ILE A 10 7.94 0.91 6.06
C ILE A 10 8.03 1.01 7.60
N PRO A 11 6.94 1.33 8.31
CA PRO A 11 6.92 1.38 9.77
C PRO A 11 7.19 0.01 10.38
N GLN A 12 7.61 -0.01 11.64
CA GLN A 12 7.87 -1.27 12.34
C GLN A 12 6.62 -2.15 12.39
N GLY A 13 6.78 -3.43 12.07
CA GLY A 13 5.70 -4.42 12.06
C GLY A 13 4.92 -4.48 10.76
N TRP A 14 5.10 -3.53 9.84
CA TRP A 14 4.54 -3.66 8.50
C TRP A 14 5.28 -4.74 7.71
N THR A 15 4.52 -5.44 6.89
CA THR A 15 5.04 -6.46 5.97
C THR A 15 4.88 -5.98 4.54
N VAL A 16 5.78 -6.43 3.67
CA VAL A 16 5.65 -6.23 2.23
C VAL A 16 5.58 -7.59 1.55
N VAL A 17 4.64 -7.70 0.62
CA VAL A 17 4.41 -8.88 -0.19
C VAL A 17 4.44 -8.44 -1.65
N ILE A 18 5.38 -8.99 -2.42
CA ILE A 18 5.43 -8.77 -3.86
C ILE A 18 4.74 -9.96 -4.52
N ASP A 19 3.71 -9.68 -5.30
CA ASP A 19 2.97 -10.65 -6.09
C ASP A 19 3.24 -10.39 -7.57
N GLU A 20 4.18 -11.15 -8.14
CA GLU A 20 4.54 -11.09 -9.56
C GLU A 20 3.73 -12.08 -10.42
N ASP A 21 2.93 -12.94 -9.78
CA ASP A 21 2.20 -14.08 -10.38
C ASP A 21 0.72 -13.75 -10.63
N THR A 22 0.38 -12.49 -10.90
CA THR A 22 -0.96 -12.19 -11.41
C THR A 22 -1.06 -12.69 -12.85
N ASP A 23 -1.97 -13.65 -13.10
CA ASP A 23 -2.36 -14.15 -14.43
C ASP A 23 -2.77 -13.02 -15.42
N ASP A 24 -2.98 -11.81 -14.89
CA ASP A 24 -3.43 -10.56 -15.53
C ASP A 24 -2.29 -9.54 -15.78
N ALA A 25 -1.08 -10.00 -16.14
CA ALA A 25 0.01 -9.14 -16.65
C ALA A 25 0.35 -7.88 -15.82
N SER A 26 0.12 -7.91 -14.50
CA SER A 26 0.18 -6.73 -13.63
C SER A 26 0.79 -7.03 -12.26
N ALA A 27 2.09 -6.81 -12.07
CA ALA A 27 2.73 -7.06 -10.78
C ALA A 27 2.13 -6.19 -9.66
N GLN A 28 1.97 -6.75 -8.46
CA GLN A 28 1.46 -6.03 -7.29
C GLN A 28 2.47 -6.02 -6.15
N THR A 29 2.61 -4.89 -5.48
CA THR A 29 3.34 -4.77 -4.22
C THR A 29 2.37 -4.36 -3.13
N ILE A 30 2.24 -5.19 -2.10
CA ILE A 30 1.26 -5.05 -1.03
C ILE A 30 2.00 -4.77 0.26
N TYR A 31 1.73 -3.62 0.86
CA TYR A 31 2.18 -3.24 2.20
C TYR A 31 1.05 -3.47 3.17
N GLU A 32 1.23 -4.35 4.16
CA GLU A 32 0.20 -4.67 5.14
C GLU A 32 0.63 -4.21 6.54
N SER A 33 -0.31 -3.58 7.24
CA SER A 33 -0.13 -3.19 8.64
C SER A 33 -0.04 -4.41 9.57
N PRO A 34 0.69 -4.34 10.69
CA PRO A 34 0.86 -5.46 11.62
C PRO A 34 -0.44 -5.99 12.22
N THR A 35 -1.47 -5.15 12.29
CA THR A 35 -2.79 -5.51 12.82
C THR A 35 -3.74 -6.05 11.76
N CYS A 36 -3.31 -6.07 10.49
CA CYS A 36 -4.12 -6.42 9.31
C CYS A 36 -5.40 -5.57 9.19
N ASP A 37 -5.41 -4.34 9.72
CA ASP A 37 -6.53 -3.40 9.59
C ASP A 37 -6.42 -2.57 8.30
N TYR A 38 -5.21 -2.33 7.84
CA TYR A 38 -4.92 -1.56 6.64
C TYR A 38 -3.91 -2.25 5.75
N ARG A 39 -4.06 -2.05 4.44
CA ARG A 39 -3.03 -2.38 3.46
C ARG A 39 -2.99 -1.36 2.33
N VAL A 40 -1.80 -1.10 1.83
CA VAL A 40 -1.54 -0.28 0.64
C VAL A 40 -1.10 -1.21 -0.48
N VAL A 41 -1.72 -1.12 -1.65
CA VAL A 41 -1.43 -1.98 -2.81
C VAL A 41 -0.99 -1.10 -3.96
N VAL A 42 0.26 -1.26 -4.37
CA VAL A 42 0.78 -0.67 -5.60
C VAL A 42 0.62 -1.69 -6.72
N THR A 43 -0.18 -1.38 -7.73
CA THR A 43 -0.33 -2.23 -8.91
C THR A 43 0.44 -1.63 -10.05
N GLU A 44 1.38 -2.38 -10.59
CA GLU A 44 2.08 -2.10 -11.84
C GLU A 44 1.33 -2.77 -12.99
N PHE A 45 1.06 -2.03 -14.07
CA PHE A 45 0.46 -2.60 -15.27
C PHE A 45 0.98 -1.92 -16.53
N ALA A 46 1.16 -2.70 -17.59
CA ALA A 46 1.58 -2.17 -18.88
C ALA A 46 0.35 -1.86 -19.75
N ARG A 47 0.31 -0.65 -20.33
CA ARG A 47 -0.69 -0.27 -21.33
C ARG A 47 0.00 0.18 -22.60
N GLY A 48 0.09 -0.71 -23.57
CA GLY A 48 0.85 -0.49 -24.81
C GLY A 48 2.36 -0.62 -24.55
N LEU A 49 3.11 0.46 -24.82
CA LEU A 49 4.57 0.52 -24.58
C LEU A 49 4.92 1.33 -23.32
N THR A 50 3.93 1.63 -22.48
CA THR A 50 4.09 2.49 -21.31
C THR A 50 3.65 1.73 -20.07
N LEU A 51 4.49 1.80 -19.04
CA LEU A 51 4.22 1.25 -17.72
C LEU A 51 3.47 2.27 -16.89
N TYR A 52 2.48 1.81 -16.16
CA TYR A 52 1.63 2.61 -15.30
C TYR A 52 1.56 1.97 -13.92
N TRP A 53 1.34 2.82 -12.93
CA TRP A 53 1.11 2.37 -11.56
C TRP A 53 -0.11 3.06 -10.98
N TRP A 54 -0.79 2.40 -10.05
CA TRP A 54 -1.72 3.07 -9.15
C TRP A 54 -1.48 2.57 -7.72
N VAL A 55 -1.85 3.41 -6.76
CA VAL A 55 -1.77 3.11 -5.33
C VAL A 55 -3.18 3.01 -4.77
N ASP A 56 -3.53 1.87 -4.21
CA ASP A 56 -4.83 1.63 -3.58
C ASP A 56 -4.69 1.44 -2.09
N ILE A 57 -5.58 2.05 -1.32
CA ILE A 57 -5.66 1.84 0.12
C ILE A 57 -6.88 0.98 0.41
N PHE A 58 -6.66 -0.12 1.12
CA PHE A 58 -7.72 -0.97 1.64
C PHE A 58 -7.74 -0.89 3.16
N ALA A 59 -8.93 -0.81 3.71
CA ALA A 59 -9.20 -0.98 5.13
C ALA A 59 -9.98 -2.29 5.33
N ARG A 60 -9.65 -3.02 6.39
CA ARG A 60 -10.37 -4.23 6.77
C ARG A 60 -11.55 -3.83 7.64
N ALA A 61 -12.75 -4.22 7.23
CA ALA A 61 -13.97 -4.04 8.02
C ALA A 61 -14.80 -5.32 7.90
N ASP A 62 -15.39 -5.77 9.01
CA ASP A 62 -16.18 -7.01 9.07
C ASP A 62 -15.44 -8.28 8.56
N GLY A 63 -14.10 -8.28 8.65
CA GLY A 63 -13.26 -9.37 8.15
C GLY A 63 -12.98 -9.33 6.64
N GLU A 64 -13.60 -8.42 5.90
CA GLU A 64 -13.45 -8.20 4.47
C GLU A 64 -12.56 -6.97 4.17
N TRP A 65 -11.86 -7.00 3.04
CA TRP A 65 -11.06 -5.87 2.59
C TRP A 65 -11.91 -4.89 1.78
N HIS A 66 -12.11 -3.70 2.32
CA HIS A 66 -12.81 -2.61 1.64
C HIS A 66 -11.81 -1.63 1.05
N ARG A 67 -11.88 -1.43 -0.27
CA ARG A 67 -11.08 -0.41 -0.96
C ARG A 67 -11.58 0.97 -0.51
N ARG A 68 -10.75 1.68 0.26
CA ARG A 68 -11.05 2.98 0.86
C ARG A 68 -10.71 4.12 -0.11
N GLU A 69 -9.58 4.00 -0.78
CA GLU A 69 -9.08 5.00 -1.71
C GLU A 69 -8.54 4.34 -2.97
N VAL A 70 -9.04 4.79 -4.11
CA VAL A 70 -8.65 4.29 -5.43
C VAL A 70 -7.69 5.30 -6.04
N GLY A 71 -6.44 4.90 -6.23
CA GLY A 71 -5.43 5.63 -6.99
C GLY A 71 -5.45 7.13 -6.69
N LEU A 72 -4.82 7.55 -5.58
CA LEU A 72 -4.57 8.94 -5.12
C LEU A 72 -4.48 10.00 -6.26
N GLY A 73 -5.55 10.26 -7.01
CA GLY A 73 -5.60 11.19 -8.14
C GLY A 73 -5.36 10.71 -9.60
N ASP A 74 -5.46 9.41 -9.96
CA ASP A 74 -5.22 8.80 -11.31
C ASP A 74 -3.83 8.14 -11.49
N SER A 75 -3.66 7.41 -12.59
CA SER A 75 -2.56 6.48 -12.86
C SER A 75 -1.21 7.21 -12.97
N TYR A 76 -0.21 6.78 -12.21
CA TYR A 76 1.15 7.28 -12.25
C TYR A 76 1.94 6.70 -13.42
N ARG A 77 2.91 7.46 -13.94
CA ARG A 77 3.85 7.03 -15.00
C ARG A 77 5.31 7.11 -14.56
N ASP A 78 5.54 7.63 -13.36
CA ASP A 78 6.85 7.88 -12.80
C ASP A 78 6.99 7.07 -11.51
N PRO A 79 8.01 6.18 -11.42
CA PRO A 79 8.20 5.30 -10.26
C PRO A 79 8.50 6.08 -8.97
N GLU A 80 9.11 7.26 -9.09
CA GLU A 80 9.37 8.12 -7.93
C GLU A 80 8.09 8.75 -7.37
N VAL A 81 7.13 9.09 -8.23
CA VAL A 81 5.85 9.70 -7.82
C VAL A 81 4.95 8.66 -7.16
N VAL A 82 4.90 7.44 -7.70
CA VAL A 82 4.15 6.35 -7.04
C VAL A 82 4.77 5.97 -5.69
N ALA A 83 6.10 5.99 -5.56
CA ALA A 83 6.77 5.74 -4.29
C ALA A 83 6.44 6.83 -3.26
N ASP A 84 6.45 8.11 -3.65
CA ASP A 84 6.06 9.23 -2.79
C ASP A 84 4.59 9.11 -2.33
N ALA A 85 3.67 8.82 -3.25
CA ALA A 85 2.26 8.61 -2.93
C ALA A 85 2.02 7.39 -2.03
N ALA A 86 2.74 6.29 -2.26
CA ALA A 86 2.66 5.11 -1.40
C ALA A 86 3.26 5.39 -0.01
N GLN A 87 4.35 6.16 0.07
CA GLN A 87 4.96 6.57 1.32
C GLN A 87 4.02 7.45 2.15
N ASP A 88 3.39 8.45 1.54
CA ASP A 88 2.42 9.34 2.17
C ASP A 88 1.21 8.55 2.70
N ALA A 89 0.69 7.61 1.90
CA ALA A 89 -0.38 6.70 2.33
C ALA A 89 0.03 5.84 3.54
N ILE A 90 1.23 5.26 3.53
CA ILE A 90 1.73 4.44 4.64
C ILE A 90 1.93 5.28 5.90
N ASP A 91 2.50 6.48 5.77
CA ASP A 91 2.72 7.40 6.89
C ASP A 91 1.38 7.80 7.54
N GLY A 92 0.41 8.25 6.74
CA GLY A 92 -0.92 8.61 7.24
C GLY A 92 -1.71 7.43 7.82
N LEU A 93 -1.46 6.19 7.38
CA LEU A 93 -2.04 4.99 7.98
C LEU A 93 -1.33 4.58 9.27
N ALA A 94 -0.01 4.76 9.34
CA ALA A 94 0.78 4.49 10.54
C ALA A 94 0.39 5.44 11.67
N GLU A 95 0.20 6.73 11.38
CA GLU A 95 -0.30 7.71 12.34
C GLU A 95 -1.71 7.36 12.85
N GLN A 96 -2.63 6.97 11.95
CA GLN A 96 -3.98 6.55 12.34
C GLN A 96 -3.99 5.28 13.19
N SER A 97 -3.11 4.32 12.88
CA SER A 97 -2.98 3.08 13.65
C SER A 97 -2.37 3.34 15.03
N SER A 98 -1.41 4.26 15.13
CA SER A 98 -0.82 4.67 16.42
C SER A 98 -1.83 5.37 17.32
N GLY A 99 -2.65 6.27 16.78
CA GLY A 99 -3.69 6.97 17.56
C GLY A 99 -4.80 6.05 18.08
N VAL A 100 -5.12 4.99 17.33
CA VAL A 100 -5.99 3.91 17.82
C VAL A 100 -5.31 3.13 18.95
N LEU A 101 -4.02 2.79 18.80
CA LEU A 101 -3.28 2.04 19.82
C LEU A 101 -3.15 2.81 21.15
N GLU A 102 -2.94 4.12 21.11
CA GLU A 102 -2.88 4.98 22.31
C GLU A 102 -4.22 5.07 23.06
N THR A 103 -5.34 4.98 22.34
CA THR A 103 -6.68 4.95 22.96
C THR A 103 -6.94 3.65 23.74
N TYR A 104 -6.32 2.52 23.35
CA TYR A 104 -6.49 1.22 24.02
C TYR A 104 -5.50 0.97 25.16
N LEU A 105 -4.49 1.83 25.35
CA LEU A 105 -3.46 1.69 26.38
C LEU A 105 -3.72 2.56 27.63
N ASP A 106 -4.81 3.35 27.66
CA ASP A 106 -5.18 4.24 28.77
C ASP A 106 -6.38 3.75 29.62
N ASP A 107 -6.77 2.47 29.55
CA ASP A 107 -7.80 1.87 30.44
C ASP A 107 -7.21 0.90 31.48
#